data_AF-A0A410H2I9-F1
#
_entry.id   AF-A0A410H2I9-F1
#
_cell.length_a   1.000
_cell.length_b   1.000
_cell.length_c   1.000
_cell.angle_alpha   90.00
_cell.angle_beta   90.00
_cell.angle_gamma   90.00
#
_symmetry.space_group_name_H-M   'P 1'
#
loop_
_entity.id
_entity.type
_entity.pdbx_description
1 polymer ?
#
loop_
_entity_poly.entity_id
_entity_poly.type
_entity_poly.pdbx_seq_one_letter_code
_entity_poly.pdbx_strand_id
1 'polypeptide(L)'
;MPFRSMTRAAGFVGALLLSFSVNAAYVGPSSEDQPRSVKQILANPQDDQFVVLKGYLTQQVSSDKYIFKDDTGEIRVEIDHDLFTSDPIKADTLVEIRGEVEKDFLKTPEIDVDHLSIVKP
;
A
#
# COMPACT_ATOMS: atom_id res chain seq x y z
N MET A 1 -87.10 0.97 7.19
CA MET A 1 -86.46 -0.05 8.05
C MET A 1 -86.05 -1.22 7.15
N PRO A 2 -84.95 -1.98 7.40
CA PRO A 2 -84.18 -2.11 8.66
C PRO A 2 -82.63 -1.95 8.51
N PHE A 3 -81.94 -1.43 9.53
CA PHE A 3 -80.98 -2.08 10.48
C PHE A 3 -79.49 -2.02 10.09
N ARG A 4 -78.67 -1.26 10.87
CA ARG A 4 -77.65 -1.69 11.88
C ARG A 4 -76.41 -2.34 11.24
N SER A 5 -75.16 -2.03 11.56
CA SER A 5 -74.45 -1.85 12.85
C SER A 5 -73.04 -1.29 12.56
N MET A 6 -72.53 -0.26 13.25
CA MET A 6 -71.72 -0.29 14.48
C MET A 6 -70.28 -0.81 14.35
N THR A 7 -69.33 0.05 14.76
CA THR A 7 -68.07 -0.22 15.52
C THR A 7 -66.71 -0.09 14.81
N ARG A 8 -66.05 1.07 15.07
CA ARG A 8 -64.65 1.35 15.51
C ARG A 8 -63.46 0.53 14.97
N ALA A 9 -62.42 1.24 14.51
CA ALA A 9 -60.99 1.11 14.88
C ALA A 9 -60.16 1.98 13.89
N ALA A 10 -59.50 3.05 14.31
CA ALA A 10 -58.17 3.12 14.96
C ALA A 10 -56.98 2.96 13.98
N GLY A 11 -56.27 4.08 13.75
CA GLY A 11 -54.82 4.15 13.58
C GLY A 11 -54.22 3.74 12.23
N PHE A 12 -53.43 4.62 11.62
CA PHE A 12 -51.97 4.56 11.67
C PHE A 12 -51.39 5.79 10.95
N VAL A 13 -50.59 6.59 11.66
CA VAL A 13 -49.81 7.69 11.10
C VAL A 13 -48.63 7.08 10.34
N GLY A 14 -48.65 7.15 9.02
CA GLY A 14 -47.51 6.74 8.18
C GLY A 14 -46.47 7.86 8.12
N ALA A 15 -45.52 7.88 9.05
CA ALA A 15 -44.32 8.70 8.92
C ALA A 15 -43.31 7.93 8.03
N LEU A 16 -43.24 8.30 6.75
CA LEU A 16 -42.24 7.76 5.83
C LEU A 16 -40.90 8.49 6.07
N LEU A 17 -40.00 7.85 6.82
CA LEU A 17 -38.62 8.30 6.97
C LEU A 17 -37.87 7.99 5.66
N LEU A 18 -37.57 9.02 4.86
CA LEU A 18 -36.63 8.89 3.76
C LEU A 18 -35.22 8.73 4.35
N SER A 19 -34.64 7.55 4.19
CA SER A 19 -33.24 7.30 4.55
C SER A 19 -32.32 8.09 3.60
N PHE A 20 -31.60 9.08 4.11
CA PHE A 20 -30.48 9.66 3.40
C PHE A 20 -29.27 8.75 3.55
N SER A 21 -28.79 8.14 2.46
CA SER A 21 -27.49 7.48 2.45
C SER A 21 -26.40 8.54 2.52
N VAL A 22 -25.83 8.77 3.71
CA VAL A 22 -24.55 9.45 3.86
C VAL A 22 -23.46 8.47 3.40
N ASN A 23 -22.93 8.69 2.19
CA ASN A 23 -21.63 8.12 1.81
C ASN A 23 -20.56 9.12 2.22
N ALA A 24 -20.03 8.98 3.44
CA ALA A 24 -18.81 9.66 3.83
C ALA A 24 -17.61 8.85 3.29
N ALA A 25 -17.23 9.10 2.03
CA ALA A 25 -16.00 8.55 1.48
C ALA A 25 -14.79 9.33 2.04
N TYR A 26 -13.74 8.61 2.45
CA TYR A 26 -12.48 9.22 2.84
C TYR A 26 -11.88 9.98 1.64
N VAL A 27 -11.74 11.30 1.78
CA VAL A 27 -11.11 12.21 0.80
C VAL A 27 -9.80 12.80 1.36
N GLY A 28 -9.07 12.00 2.14
CA GLY A 28 -7.69 12.32 2.53
C GLY A 28 -6.69 11.88 1.46
N PRO A 29 -5.38 12.18 1.65
CA PRO A 29 -4.34 11.80 0.71
C PRO A 29 -4.39 10.29 0.40
N SER A 30 -4.43 9.95 -0.88
CA SER A 30 -4.31 8.56 -1.35
C SER A 30 -2.85 8.21 -1.55
N SER A 31 -2.53 6.90 -1.56
CA SER A 31 -1.18 6.35 -1.81
C SER A 31 -0.59 6.66 -3.21
N GLU A 32 -1.11 7.67 -3.92
CA GLU A 32 -0.63 8.10 -5.22
C GLU A 32 0.62 8.99 -5.16
N ASP A 33 0.92 9.58 -3.99
CA ASP A 33 2.09 10.46 -3.80
C ASP A 33 3.39 9.72 -3.42
N GLN A 34 3.37 8.40 -3.27
CA GLN A 34 4.58 7.67 -2.90
C GLN A 34 5.55 7.52 -4.08
N PRO A 35 6.87 7.70 -3.88
CA PRO A 35 7.86 7.45 -4.93
C PRO A 35 7.72 6.05 -5.50
N ARG A 36 7.74 5.95 -6.83
CA ARG A 36 7.61 4.67 -7.56
C ARG A 36 8.84 4.32 -8.38
N SER A 37 9.92 5.08 -8.22
CA SER A 37 11.19 4.79 -8.89
C SER A 37 12.38 5.19 -8.04
N VAL A 38 13.49 4.47 -8.21
CA VAL A 38 14.76 4.73 -7.55
C VAL A 38 15.24 6.16 -7.81
N LYS A 39 15.10 6.66 -9.05
CA LYS A 39 15.48 8.02 -9.40
C LYS A 39 14.73 9.09 -8.60
N GLN A 40 13.44 8.90 -8.34
CA GLN A 40 12.65 9.86 -7.55
C GLN A 40 13.15 9.93 -6.10
N ILE A 41 13.46 8.77 -5.51
CA ILE A 41 14.01 8.66 -4.16
C ILE A 41 15.37 9.36 -4.09
N LEU A 42 16.28 9.05 -5.01
CA LEU A 42 17.63 9.63 -5.03
C LEU A 42 17.65 11.14 -5.31
N ALA A 43 16.65 11.67 -6.03
CA ALA A 43 16.55 13.11 -6.30
C ALA A 43 16.20 13.93 -5.06
N ASN A 44 15.42 13.36 -4.13
CA ASN A 44 15.03 14.02 -2.88
C ASN A 44 14.76 12.98 -1.78
N PRO A 45 15.80 12.36 -1.20
CA PRO A 45 15.63 11.32 -0.19
C PRO A 45 15.12 11.95 1.10
N GLN A 46 14.00 11.42 1.59
CA GLN A 46 13.37 11.77 2.86
C GLN A 46 13.46 10.56 3.77
N ASP A 47 13.98 10.77 4.97
CA ASP A 47 14.04 9.75 6.02
C ASP A 47 12.62 9.29 6.40
N ASP A 48 12.45 8.01 6.74
CA ASP A 48 11.16 7.36 7.05
C ASP A 48 10.12 7.43 5.90
N GLN A 49 10.53 7.80 4.69
CA GLN A 49 9.59 7.87 3.57
C GLN A 49 9.25 6.47 3.06
N PHE A 50 7.98 6.08 3.22
CA PHE A 50 7.49 4.82 2.67
C PHE A 50 7.52 4.79 1.14
N VAL A 51 7.97 3.67 0.56
CA VAL A 51 8.09 3.48 -0.89
C VAL A 51 7.55 2.13 -1.34
N VAL A 52 7.14 2.06 -2.62
CA VAL A 52 6.81 0.80 -3.28
C VAL A 52 7.54 0.77 -4.62
N LEU A 53 8.47 -0.17 -4.77
CA LEU A 53 9.34 -0.26 -5.95
C LEU A 53 9.22 -1.63 -6.60
N LYS A 54 9.29 -1.66 -7.94
CA LYS A 54 9.38 -2.89 -8.72
C LYS A 54 10.69 -2.93 -9.49
N GLY A 55 11.37 -4.07 -9.44
CA GLY A 55 12.71 -4.19 -9.98
C GLY A 55 13.35 -5.54 -9.67
N TYR A 56 14.67 -5.56 -9.58
CA TYR A 56 15.47 -6.77 -9.49
C TYR A 56 16.53 -6.66 -8.40
N LEU A 57 16.74 -7.74 -7.64
CA LEU A 57 17.88 -7.89 -6.73
C LEU A 57 19.09 -8.41 -7.52
N THR A 58 19.98 -7.52 -7.95
CA THR A 58 21.05 -7.86 -8.90
C THR A 58 22.31 -8.42 -8.25
N GLN A 59 22.54 -8.08 -6.98
CA GLN A 59 23.74 -8.50 -6.24
C GLN A 59 23.51 -8.44 -4.72
N GLN A 60 23.98 -9.44 -3.98
CA GLN A 60 24.13 -9.38 -2.52
C GLN A 60 25.49 -8.76 -2.17
N VAL A 61 25.50 -7.72 -1.34
CA VAL A 61 26.73 -6.97 -0.98
C VAL A 61 27.15 -7.15 0.47
N SER A 62 26.24 -7.58 1.35
CA SER A 62 26.52 -8.09 2.70
C SER A 62 25.41 -9.05 3.14
N SER A 63 25.39 -9.51 4.40
CA SER A 63 24.38 -10.46 4.93
C SER A 63 22.97 -10.10 4.46
N ASP A 64 22.50 -8.92 4.88
CA ASP A 64 21.11 -8.53 4.67
C ASP A 64 21.02 -7.38 3.65
N LYS A 65 22.12 -7.02 2.97
CA LYS A 65 22.12 -5.90 2.01
C LYS A 65 22.30 -6.36 0.58
N TYR A 66 21.48 -5.82 -0.30
CA TYR A 66 21.41 -6.14 -1.72
C TYR A 66 21.42 -4.86 -2.57
N ILE A 67 21.79 -4.99 -3.84
CA ILE A 67 21.55 -3.96 -4.86
C ILE A 67 20.20 -4.24 -5.51
N PHE A 68 19.30 -3.28 -5.39
CA PHE A 68 18.04 -3.24 -6.09
C PHE A 68 18.16 -2.33 -7.31
N LYS A 69 17.60 -2.78 -8.44
CA LYS A 69 17.61 -2.06 -9.71
C LYS A 69 16.21 -1.95 -10.28
N ASP A 70 15.83 -0.74 -10.69
CA ASP A 70 14.70 -0.50 -11.60
C ASP A 70 15.20 0.13 -12.92
N ASP A 71 14.28 0.53 -13.80
CA ASP A 71 14.61 1.16 -15.08
C ASP A 71 15.27 2.54 -14.95
N THR A 72 15.27 3.12 -13.75
CA THR A 72 15.67 4.50 -13.47
C THR A 72 16.98 4.61 -12.71
N GLY A 73 17.39 3.55 -12.01
CA GLY A 73 18.63 3.54 -11.24
C GLY A 73 18.80 2.30 -10.36
N GLU A 74 19.82 2.38 -9.50
CA GLU A 74 20.17 1.35 -8.54
C GLU A 74 20.26 1.98 -7.14
N ILE A 75 19.80 1.24 -6.12
CA ILE A 75 19.86 1.64 -4.72
C ILE A 75 20.17 0.41 -3.87
N ARG A 76 20.83 0.61 -2.73
CA ARG A 76 21.00 -0.48 -1.76
C ARG A 76 19.69 -0.68 -1.01
N VAL A 77 19.38 -1.94 -0.73
CA VAL A 77 18.25 -2.33 0.10
C VAL A 77 18.73 -3.25 1.20
N GLU A 78 18.17 -3.10 2.40
CA GLU A 78 18.31 -4.03 3.51
C GLU A 78 17.06 -4.92 3.53
N ILE A 79 17.26 -6.23 3.55
CA ILE A 79 16.20 -7.23 3.49
C ILE A 79 16.56 -8.33 4.48
N ASP A 80 15.84 -8.37 5.59
CA ASP A 80 15.96 -9.44 6.56
C ASP A 80 15.63 -10.80 5.94
N HIS A 81 16.34 -11.83 6.42
CA HIS A 81 16.24 -13.19 5.88
C HIS A 81 14.81 -13.77 5.94
N ASP A 82 14.01 -13.36 6.92
CA ASP A 82 12.64 -13.85 7.14
C ASP A 82 11.62 -13.30 6.14
N LEU A 83 11.97 -12.26 5.38
CA LEU A 83 11.12 -11.71 4.31
C LEU A 83 11.19 -12.54 3.02
N PHE A 84 12.20 -13.40 2.87
CA PHE A 84 12.33 -14.24 1.70
C PHE A 84 11.35 -15.42 1.73
N THR A 85 10.70 -15.66 0.60
CA THR A 85 9.85 -16.84 0.40
C THR A 85 10.68 -18.10 0.09
N SER A 86 10.05 -19.28 0.08
CA SER A 86 10.69 -20.53 -0.33
C SER A 86 11.12 -20.54 -1.81
N ASP A 87 10.48 -19.73 -2.65
CA ASP A 87 10.83 -19.61 -4.06
C ASP A 87 12.14 -18.81 -4.20
N PRO A 88 13.12 -19.31 -4.97
CA PRO A 88 14.41 -18.64 -5.11
C PRO A 88 14.27 -17.37 -5.94
N ILE A 89 14.75 -16.25 -5.39
CA ILE A 89 14.86 -14.96 -6.11
C ILE A 89 16.23 -14.92 -6.78
N LYS A 90 16.24 -14.88 -8.11
CA LYS A 90 17.43 -14.73 -8.95
C LYS A 90 17.57 -13.28 -9.40
N ALA A 91 18.73 -12.94 -9.98
CA ALA A 91 18.98 -11.59 -10.49
C ALA A 91 18.03 -11.13 -11.61
N ASP A 92 17.34 -12.05 -12.28
CA ASP A 92 16.34 -11.80 -13.32
C ASP A 92 14.89 -11.95 -12.81
N THR A 93 14.70 -12.23 -11.52
CA THR A 93 13.37 -12.34 -10.90
C THR A 93 12.83 -10.94 -10.61
N LEU A 94 11.71 -10.59 -11.23
CA LEU A 94 11.02 -9.34 -10.96
C LEU A 94 10.38 -9.41 -9.57
N VAL A 95 10.70 -8.45 -8.72
CA VAL A 95 10.19 -8.35 -7.34
C VAL A 95 9.52 -6.99 -7.11
N GLU A 96 8.59 -6.96 -6.17
CA GLU A 96 8.07 -5.74 -5.56
C GLU A 96 8.60 -5.68 -4.11
N ILE A 97 9.23 -4.56 -3.77
CA ILE A 97 9.61 -4.24 -2.39
C ILE A 97 8.75 -3.11 -1.86
N ARG A 98 8.43 -3.17 -0.57
CA ARG A 98 7.82 -2.10 0.20
C ARG A 98 8.63 -1.89 1.46
N GLY A 99 8.82 -0.64 1.84
CA GLY A 99 9.72 -0.31 2.93
C GLY A 99 9.91 1.18 3.07
N GLU A 100 10.87 1.58 3.88
CA GLU A 100 11.15 2.96 4.24
C GLU A 100 12.53 3.39 3.72
N VAL A 101 12.62 4.64 3.30
CA VAL A 101 13.91 5.24 2.93
C VAL A 101 14.67 5.54 4.22
N GLU A 102 15.82 4.89 4.38
CA GLU A 102 16.77 5.14 5.46
C GLU A 102 17.83 6.13 5.01
N LYS A 103 17.89 7.29 5.65
CA LYS A 103 18.78 8.39 5.29
C LYS A 103 19.52 8.94 6.50
N ASP A 104 20.64 8.30 6.81
CA ASP A 104 21.67 8.89 7.66
C ASP A 104 22.44 10.01 6.94
N PHE A 105 22.70 11.13 7.63
CA PHE A 105 23.37 12.33 7.07
C PHE A 105 24.72 12.05 6.36
N LEU A 106 25.45 11.02 6.80
CA LEU A 106 26.76 10.65 6.25
C LEU A 106 26.73 9.40 5.34
N LYS A 107 25.57 8.76 5.17
CA LYS A 107 25.45 7.54 4.37
C LYS A 107 24.69 7.83 3.08
N THR A 108 24.95 6.99 2.07
CA THR A 108 24.08 6.91 0.90
C THR A 108 22.72 6.37 1.34
N PRO A 109 21.60 6.96 0.89
CA PRO A 109 20.28 6.42 1.21
C PRO A 109 20.15 4.95 0.82
N GLU A 110 19.47 4.19 1.67
CA GLU A 110 19.08 2.80 1.43
C GLU A 110 17.58 2.63 1.68
N ILE A 111 17.01 1.49 1.29
CA ILE A 111 15.65 1.13 1.65
C ILE A 111 15.71 0.02 2.68
N ASP A 112 15.13 0.23 3.85
CA ASP A 112 14.83 -0.85 4.78
C ASP A 112 13.52 -1.51 4.33
N VAL A 113 13.56 -2.79 4.01
CA VAL A 113 12.43 -3.48 3.36
C VAL A 113 11.57 -4.16 4.41
N ASP A 114 10.28 -3.82 4.45
CA ASP A 114 9.27 -4.46 5.29
C ASP A 114 8.59 -5.64 4.58
N HIS A 115 8.52 -5.59 3.25
CA HIS A 115 7.82 -6.59 2.45
C HIS A 115 8.52 -6.84 1.13
N LEU A 116 8.79 -8.11 0.84
CA LEU A 116 9.34 -8.60 -0.41
C LEU A 116 8.38 -9.59 -1.06
N SER A 117 8.08 -9.40 -2.33
CA SER A 117 7.25 -10.34 -3.10
C SER A 117 7.74 -10.53 -4.52
N ILE A 118 7.62 -11.75 -5.05
CA ILE A 118 7.87 -12.05 -6.46
C ILE A 118 6.67 -11.58 -7.27
N VAL A 119 6.91 -10.75 -8.29
CA VAL A 119 5.87 -10.33 -9.23
C VAL A 119 5.67 -11.45 -10.24
N LYS A 120 4.56 -12.18 -10.09
CA LYS A 120 4.17 -13.22 -11.04
C LYS A 120 3.71 -12.56 -12.35
N PRO A 121 4.15 -13.06 -13.51
CA PRO A 121 3.66 -12.60 -14.81
C PRO A 121 2.17 -12.89 -15.02
#